data_AF-A0A924HLN2-F1
#
_entry.id   AF-A0A924HLN2-F1
#
_cell.length_a   1.000
_cell.length_b   1.000
_cell.length_c   1.000
_cell.angle_alpha   90.00
_cell.angle_beta   90.00
_cell.angle_gamma   90.00
#
_symmetry.space_group_name_H-M   'P 1'
#
loop_
_entity.id
_entity.type
_entity.pdbx_description
1 polymer ?
#
loop_
_entity_poly.entity_id
_entity_poly.type
_entity_poly.pdbx_seq_one_letter_code
_entity_poly.pdbx_strand_id
1 'polypeptide(L)'
;MGICMFLSTCSISGPTYFGASYPPTDTVQIFYDTKDIGRPYKVIGRMVAPTSGSERGNEITKLRLIARAKKAGANAIVFSDIIWQTHEGTLPDDLFIKAEAILFTEK
;
A
#
# COMPACT_ATOMS: atom_id res chain seq x y z
N MET A 1 21.17 36.76 10.17
CA MET A 1 19.73 36.45 10.16
C MET A 1 19.54 35.20 9.34
N GLY A 2 19.47 34.03 9.99
CA GLY A 2 19.39 32.74 9.31
C GLY A 2 18.40 31.84 10.03
N ILE A 3 17.16 31.80 9.54
CA ILE A 3 16.14 30.83 9.96
C ILE A 3 16.25 29.66 8.98
N CYS A 4 16.83 28.56 9.45
CA CYS A 4 16.65 27.24 8.84
C CYS A 4 15.46 26.59 9.54
N MET A 5 14.30 26.63 8.88
CA MET A 5 13.08 25.95 9.33
C MET A 5 12.77 24.87 8.30
N PHE A 6 13.35 23.69 8.49
CA PHE A 6 12.93 22.49 7.80
C PHE A 6 12.87 21.38 8.84
N LEU A 7 11.67 20.85 9.06
CA LEU A 7 11.32 19.45 9.31
C LEU A 7 9.85 19.41 9.77
N SER A 8 8.94 19.71 8.84
CA SER A 8 7.54 19.29 8.95
C SER A 8 7.49 17.75 8.80
N THR A 9 7.61 17.04 9.91
CA THR A 9 7.31 15.61 9.95
C THR A 9 5.80 15.43 9.78
N CYS A 10 5.36 15.24 8.54
CA CYS A 10 4.03 14.72 8.26
C CYS A 10 4.01 13.24 8.67
N SER A 11 3.76 12.96 9.95
CA SER A 11 3.29 11.63 10.38
C SER A 11 1.84 11.45 9.93
N ILE A 12 1.59 11.54 8.62
CA ILE A 12 0.38 10.99 8.03
C ILE A 12 0.54 9.49 8.18
N SER A 13 -0.33 8.87 8.97
CA SER A 13 -0.43 7.42 9.14
C SER A 13 -0.69 6.78 7.77
N GLY A 14 0.40 6.52 7.05
CA GLY A 14 0.39 5.92 5.73
C GLY A 14 0.16 4.42 5.81
N PRO A 15 0.11 3.73 4.66
CA PRO A 15 0.01 2.28 4.64
C PRO A 15 1.12 1.64 5.48
N THR A 16 0.75 0.70 6.34
CA THR A 16 1.72 -0.13 7.04
C THR A 16 2.29 -1.12 6.02
N TYR A 17 3.61 -1.21 5.93
CA TYR A 17 4.31 -2.07 4.98
C TYR A 17 5.28 -2.99 5.70
N PHE A 18 5.24 -4.28 5.35
CA PHE A 18 6.11 -5.32 5.88
C PHE A 18 6.75 -6.10 4.73
N GLY A 19 8.05 -5.96 4.55
CA GLY A 19 8.79 -6.62 3.48
C GLY A 19 10.12 -5.97 3.15
N ALA A 20 10.74 -6.42 2.06
CA ALA A 20 11.96 -5.85 1.52
C ALA A 20 11.66 -4.54 0.77
N SER A 21 12.69 -3.68 0.64
CA SER A 21 12.62 -2.48 -0.19
C SER A 21 13.72 -2.52 -1.24
N TYR A 22 13.39 -2.07 -2.44
CA TYR A 22 14.25 -1.99 -3.62
C TYR A 22 14.30 -0.53 -4.10
N PRO A 23 15.16 -0.19 -5.09
CA PRO A 23 15.13 1.13 -5.70
C PRO A 23 13.70 1.53 -6.14
N PRO A 24 13.22 2.74 -5.81
CA PRO A 24 11.87 3.15 -6.13
C PRO A 24 11.55 3.06 -7.63
N THR A 25 10.29 2.81 -7.95
CA THR A 25 9.78 2.75 -9.32
C THR A 25 8.81 3.89 -9.60
N ASP A 26 8.79 4.36 -10.86
CA ASP A 26 7.86 5.42 -11.28
C ASP A 26 6.45 4.88 -11.55
N THR A 27 6.35 3.63 -11.97
CA THR A 27 5.11 2.95 -12.36
C THR A 27 4.97 1.60 -11.67
N VAL A 28 3.73 1.25 -11.37
CA VAL A 28 3.35 -0.03 -10.74
C VAL A 28 2.10 -0.52 -11.47
N GLN A 29 2.11 -1.76 -11.96
CA GLN A 29 0.93 -2.40 -12.54
C GLN A 29 -0.04 -2.83 -11.44
N ILE A 30 -1.33 -2.65 -11.68
CA ILE A 30 -2.38 -2.92 -10.69
C ILE A 30 -3.09 -4.20 -11.06
N PHE A 31 -3.19 -5.11 -10.09
CA PHE A 31 -3.92 -6.37 -10.19
C PHE A 31 -4.86 -6.54 -9.00
N TYR A 32 -5.85 -7.41 -9.15
CA TYR A 32 -6.80 -7.77 -8.10
C TYR A 32 -6.81 -9.27 -7.78
N ASP A 33 -6.20 -10.10 -8.65
CA ASP A 33 -5.85 -11.47 -8.34
C ASP A 33 -4.41 -11.75 -8.83
N THR A 34 -3.66 -12.48 -8.03
CA THR A 34 -2.35 -13.03 -8.40
C THR A 34 -2.38 -13.90 -9.66
N LYS A 35 -3.51 -14.54 -9.97
CA LYS A 35 -3.70 -15.39 -11.17
C LYS A 35 -3.69 -14.60 -12.47
N ASP A 36 -3.98 -13.30 -12.41
CA ASP A 36 -3.94 -12.40 -13.58
C ASP A 36 -2.50 -12.05 -13.97
N ILE A 37 -1.52 -12.40 -13.14
CA ILE A 37 -0.11 -12.16 -13.40
C ILE A 37 0.44 -13.32 -14.24
N GLY A 38 0.42 -13.15 -15.56
CA GLY A 38 0.90 -14.15 -16.53
C GLY A 38 2.43 -14.31 -16.63
N ARG A 39 3.20 -13.89 -15.62
CA ARG A 39 4.68 -14.00 -15.63
C ARG A 39 5.26 -14.27 -14.25
N PRO A 40 6.44 -14.91 -14.14
CA PRO A 40 7.17 -15.12 -12.89
C PRO A 40 7.34 -13.85 -12.07
N TYR A 41 7.04 -13.97 -10.78
CA TYR A 41 7.15 -12.87 -9.84
C TYR A 41 7.46 -13.34 -8.42
N LYS A 42 7.86 -12.39 -7.58
CA LYS A 42 8.04 -12.57 -6.14
C LYS A 42 7.27 -11.50 -5.38
N VAL A 43 6.58 -11.91 -4.31
CA VAL A 43 6.05 -10.98 -3.31
C VAL A 43 7.22 -10.40 -2.50
N ILE A 44 7.44 -9.09 -2.60
CA ILE A 44 8.51 -8.40 -1.87
C ILE A 44 8.01 -7.75 -0.58
N GLY A 45 6.71 -7.57 -0.42
CA GLY A 45 6.12 -7.12 0.82
C GLY A 45 4.60 -7.13 0.81
N ARG A 46 4.03 -7.00 2.00
CA ARG A 46 2.59 -6.92 2.25
C ARG A 46 2.28 -5.61 2.93
N MET A 47 1.10 -5.07 2.66
CA MET A 47 0.67 -3.80 3.23
C MET A 47 -0.81 -3.76 3.52
N VAL A 48 -1.16 -2.95 4.51
CA VAL A 48 -2.54 -2.65 4.89
C VAL A 48 -2.70 -1.15 5.07
N ALA A 49 -3.86 -0.62 4.72
CA ALA A 49 -4.19 0.78 4.97
C ALA A 49 -5.66 0.93 5.38
N PRO A 50 -5.96 1.74 6.41
CA PRO A 50 -7.33 1.99 6.82
C PRO A 50 -8.07 2.80 5.77
N THR A 51 -9.35 2.49 5.58
CA THR A 51 -10.28 3.16 4.67
C THR A 51 -11.61 3.43 5.36
N SER A 52 -12.35 4.44 4.88
CA SER A 52 -13.70 4.75 5.39
C SER A 52 -14.80 3.88 4.78
N GLY A 53 -14.48 2.95 3.87
CA GLY A 53 -15.44 2.10 3.17
C GLY A 53 -16.26 2.78 2.07
N SER A 54 -16.37 4.12 2.10
CA SER A 54 -16.91 4.89 0.98
C SER A 54 -16.06 4.75 -0.29
N GLU A 55 -16.69 4.86 -1.46
CA GLU A 55 -16.00 4.79 -2.76
C GLU A 55 -14.80 5.74 -2.84
N ARG A 56 -15.02 7.01 -2.43
CA ARG A 56 -13.96 8.02 -2.37
C ARG A 56 -12.84 7.62 -1.40
N GLY A 57 -13.18 7.07 -0.23
CA GLY A 57 -12.19 6.61 0.76
C GLY A 57 -11.35 5.44 0.25
N ASN A 58 -11.99 4.51 -0.45
CA ASN A 58 -11.33 3.36 -1.06
C ASN A 58 -10.36 3.82 -2.17
N GLU A 59 -10.75 4.77 -3.01
CA GLU A 59 -9.87 5.31 -4.06
C GLU A 59 -8.66 6.05 -3.46
N ILE A 60 -8.87 6.89 -2.43
CA ILE A 60 -7.76 7.54 -1.71
C ILE A 60 -6.81 6.49 -1.10
N THR A 61 -7.36 5.43 -0.51
CA THR A 61 -6.57 4.37 0.11
C THR A 61 -5.78 3.56 -0.92
N LYS A 62 -6.39 3.26 -2.06
CA LYS A 62 -5.74 2.64 -3.22
C LYS A 62 -4.56 3.48 -3.71
N LEU A 63 -4.74 4.79 -3.89
CA LEU A 63 -3.66 5.70 -4.31
C LEU A 63 -2.50 5.72 -3.30
N ARG A 64 -2.80 5.71 -1.98
CA ARG A 64 -1.77 5.62 -0.94
C ARG A 64 -0.99 4.31 -0.99
N LEU A 65 -1.68 3.18 -1.19
CA LEU A 65 -1.06 1.86 -1.33
C LEU A 65 -0.16 1.78 -2.58
N ILE A 66 -0.62 2.31 -3.72
CA ILE A 66 0.19 2.42 -4.95
C ILE A 66 1.44 3.26 -4.71
N ALA A 67 1.30 4.44 -4.07
CA ALA A 67 2.44 5.29 -3.73
C ALA A 67 3.45 4.57 -2.81
N ARG A 68 2.96 3.77 -1.86
CA ARG A 68 3.85 2.96 -1.00
C ARG A 68 4.55 1.85 -1.76
N ALA A 69 3.86 1.18 -2.69
CA ALA A 69 4.45 0.15 -3.56
C ALA A 69 5.56 0.72 -4.46
N LYS A 70 5.35 1.89 -5.06
CA LYS A 70 6.38 2.64 -5.80
C LYS A 70 7.61 2.90 -4.95
N LYS A 71 7.41 3.43 -3.73
CA LYS A 71 8.50 3.66 -2.77
C LYS A 71 9.21 2.39 -2.31
N ALA A 72 8.54 1.24 -2.36
CA ALA A 72 9.13 -0.05 -2.03
C ALA A 72 9.91 -0.68 -3.21
N GLY A 73 9.84 -0.09 -4.40
CA GLY A 73 10.47 -0.61 -5.61
C GLY A 73 9.71 -1.76 -6.26
N ALA A 74 8.39 -1.83 -6.07
CA ALA A 74 7.55 -2.85 -6.69
C ALA A 74 7.35 -2.55 -8.19
N ASN A 75 7.20 -3.60 -9.01
CA ASN A 75 6.72 -3.46 -10.40
C ASN A 75 5.20 -3.63 -10.51
N ALA A 76 4.59 -4.33 -9.54
CA ALA A 76 3.16 -4.55 -9.48
C ALA A 76 2.62 -4.51 -8.05
N ILE A 77 1.33 -4.26 -7.91
CA ILE A 77 0.58 -4.33 -6.67
C ILE A 77 -0.67 -5.19 -6.89
N VAL A 78 -0.94 -6.10 -5.95
CA VAL A 78 -2.17 -6.91 -5.96
C VAL A 78 -3.03 -6.48 -4.77
N PHE A 79 -4.25 -6.00 -5.02
CA PHE A 79 -5.23 -5.75 -3.96
C PHE A 79 -5.98 -7.04 -3.68
N SER A 80 -5.85 -7.58 -2.47
CA SER A 80 -6.27 -8.96 -2.16
C SER A 80 -7.56 -9.03 -1.36
N ASP A 81 -7.80 -8.08 -0.44
CA ASP A 81 -8.96 -8.15 0.44
C ASP A 81 -9.31 -6.80 1.06
N ILE A 82 -10.56 -6.68 1.51
CA ILE A 82 -11.06 -5.62 2.38
C ILE A 82 -11.50 -6.28 3.69
N ILE A 83 -10.73 -6.05 4.77
CA ILE A 83 -10.95 -6.70 6.06
C ILE A 83 -11.63 -5.74 7.05
N TRP A 84 -12.63 -6.25 7.76
CA TRP A 84 -13.22 -5.60 8.92
C TRP A 84 -12.45 -6.04 10.15
N GLN A 85 -11.88 -5.11 10.91
CA GLN A 85 -11.34 -5.39 12.23
C GLN A 85 -12.34 -4.88 13.27
N THR A 86 -13.00 -5.82 13.93
CA THR A 86 -13.84 -5.51 15.09
C THR A 86 -12.95 -5.25 16.28
N HIS A 87 -13.03 -4.04 16.81
CA HIS A 87 -12.49 -3.74 18.14
C HIS A 87 -13.44 -4.30 19.19
N GLU A 88 -12.92 -5.03 20.19
CA GLU A 88 -13.69 -5.36 21.38
C GLU A 88 -13.96 -4.06 22.17
N GLY A 89 -15.12 -3.44 21.93
CA GLY A 89 -15.56 -2.20 22.57
C GLY A 89 -16.26 -1.23 21.61
N THR A 90 -16.95 -0.25 22.18
CA THR A 90 -17.93 0.72 21.62
C THR A 90 -17.49 1.61 20.43
N LEU A 91 -16.45 1.24 19.67
CA LEU A 91 -15.97 1.95 18.50
C LEU A 91 -16.47 1.30 17.20
N PRO A 92 -16.64 2.07 16.12
CA PRO A 92 -16.96 1.50 14.81
C PRO A 92 -15.82 0.59 14.32
N ASP A 93 -16.18 -0.49 13.62
CA ASP A 93 -15.23 -1.41 13.00
C ASP A 93 -14.28 -0.64 12.05
N ASP A 94 -12.98 -0.89 12.15
CA ASP A 94 -12.00 -0.31 11.24
C ASP A 94 -11.88 -1.18 9.99
N LEU A 95 -12.08 -0.57 8.82
CA LEU A 95 -11.97 -1.23 7.52
C LEU A 95 -10.57 -1.04 6.95
N PHE A 96 -9.90 -2.12 6.55
CA PHE A 96 -8.57 -2.06 5.95
C PHE A 96 -8.55 -2.69 4.57
N ILE A 97 -7.82 -2.07 3.65
CA ILE A 97 -7.49 -2.66 2.34
C ILE A 97 -6.12 -3.32 2.44
N LYS A 98 -6.04 -4.60 2.09
CA LYS A 98 -4.80 -5.37 2.03
C LYS A 98 -4.27 -5.41 0.61
N ALA A 99 -2.96 -5.19 0.47
CA ALA A 99 -2.27 -5.31 -0.80
C ALA A 99 -0.90 -5.97 -0.67
N GLU A 100 -0.41 -6.53 -1.78
CA GLU A 100 0.90 -7.14 -1.89
C GLU A 100 1.74 -6.40 -2.93
N ALA A 101 2.98 -6.07 -2.58
CA ALA A 101 3.98 -5.52 -3.50
C ALA A 101 4.72 -6.65 -4.20
N ILE A 102 4.76 -6.58 -5.53
CA ILE A 102 5.29 -7.62 -6.40
C ILE A 102 6.49 -7.07 -7.18
N LEU A 103 7.54 -7.87 -7.27
CA LEU A 103 8.69 -7.67 -8.15
C LEU A 103 8.67 -8.78 -9.20
N PHE A 104 8.77 -8.43 -10.49
CA PHE A 104 8.89 -9.43 -11.54
C PHE A 104 10.29 -10.03 -11.54
N THR A 105 10.38 -11.34 -11.74
CA THR A 105 11.66 -12.06 -11.68
C THR A 105 12.21 -12.43 -13.06
N GLU A 106 11.50 -12.09 -14.12
CA GLU A 106 12.01 -12.20 -15.49
C GLU A 106 13.05 -11.11 -15.76
N LYS A 107 14.08 -11.46 -16.51
CA LYS A 107 15.08 -10.54 -17.04
C LYS A 107 14.64 -9.98 -18.38
#